data_AF-X0TTV5-F1
#
_entry.id   AF-X0TTV5-F1
#
_cell.length_a   1.000
_cell.length_b   1.000
_cell.length_c   1.000
_cell.angle_alpha   90.00
_cell.angle_beta   90.00
_cell.angle_gamma   90.00
#
_symmetry.space_group_name_H-M   'P 1'
#
loop_
_entity.id
_entity.type
_entity.pdbx_description
1 polymer ?
#
loop_
_entity_poly.entity_id
_entity_poly.type
_entity_poly.pdbx_seq_one_letter_code
_entity_poly.pdbx_strand_id
1 'polypeptide(L)' 'MSIKSQIERLTLQERRQLSHAFDCGISQYVVISETIEFVGVHLDQQRNKHLQIIEQLGVWSYGRVIK' A
#
# COMPACT_ATOMS: atom_id res chain seq x y z
N MET A 1 -1.38 14.78 -2.46
CA MET A 1 -2.40 13.84 -1.94
C MET A 1 -1.76 13.09 -0.79
N SER A 2 -2.51 12.76 0.26
CA SER A 2 -1.96 12.07 1.44
C SER A 2 -2.30 10.57 1.42
N ILE A 3 -1.45 9.75 2.02
CA ILE A 3 -1.71 8.31 2.21
C ILE A 3 -3.03 8.04 2.96
N LYS A 4 -3.44 8.92 3.87
CA LYS A 4 -4.73 8.81 4.58
C LYS A 4 -5.90 8.85 3.60
N SER A 5 -5.88 9.80 2.67
CA SER A 5 -6.92 9.95 1.64
C SER A 5 -6.99 8.73 0.73
N GLN A 6 -5.87 8.05 0.49
CA GLN A 6 -5.82 6.84 -0.33
C GLN A 6 -6.34 5.61 0.43
N ILE A 7 -6.05 5.51 1.74
CA ILE A 7 -6.63 4.48 2.61
C ILE A 7 -8.16 4.61 2.68
N GLU A 8 -8.70 5.84 2.66
CA GLU A 8 -10.15 6.07 2.66
C GLU A 8 -10.84 5.59 1.37
N ARG A 9 -10.12 5.60 0.24
CA ARG A 9 -10.62 5.10 -1.06
C ARG A 9 -10.66 3.57 -1.13
N LEU A 10 -9.96 2.87 -0.23
CA LEU A 10 -9.98 1.42 -0.17
C LEU A 10 -11.34 0.91 0.29
N THR A 11 -11.76 -0.21 -0.30
CA THR A 11 -12.90 -0.98 0.17
C THR A 11 -12.67 -1.49 1.60
N LEU A 12 -13.75 -1.88 2.29
CA LEU A 12 -13.65 -2.46 3.62
C LEU A 12 -12.79 -3.74 3.64
N GLN A 13 -12.86 -4.54 2.58
CA GLN A 13 -12.09 -5.77 2.44
C GLN A 13 -10.59 -5.49 2.31
N GLU A 14 -10.19 -4.57 1.44
CA GLU A 14 -8.79 -4.17 1.25
C GLU A 14 -8.19 -3.59 2.53
N ARG A 15 -8.96 -2.75 3.25
CA ARG A 15 -8.52 -2.23 4.56
C ARG A 15 -8.30 -3.35 5.58
N ARG A 16 -9.20 -4.33 5.66
CA ARG A 16 -9.04 -5.50 6.55
C ARG A 16 -7.81 -6.32 6.18
N GLN A 17 -7.56 -6.52 4.88
CA GLN A 17 -6.39 -7.24 4.40
C GLN A 17 -5.08 -6.54 4.81
N LEU A 18 -5.00 -5.21 4.61
CA LEU A 18 -3.83 -4.43 5.03
C LEU A 18 -3.68 -4.38 6.55
N SER A 19 -4.78 -4.27 7.30
CA SER A 19 -4.76 -4.30 8.77
C SER A 19 -4.22 -5.64 9.28
N HIS A 20 -4.71 -6.76 8.73
CA HIS A 20 -4.22 -8.08 9.09
C HIS A 20 -2.73 -8.25 8.75
N ALA A 21 -2.30 -7.79 7.56
CA ALA A 21 -0.88 -7.82 7.19
C ALA A 21 -0.02 -6.93 8.10
N PHE A 22 -0.54 -5.77 8.52
CA PHE A 22 0.09 -4.90 9.50
C PHE A 22 0.31 -5.62 10.83
N ASP A 23 -0.74 -6.25 11.37
CA ASP A 23 -0.71 -6.99 12.65
C ASP A 23 0.25 -8.20 12.59
N CYS A 24 0.31 -8.88 11.44
CA CYS A 24 1.22 -10.01 11.23
C CYS A 24 2.66 -9.61 10.89
N GLY A 25 2.96 -8.33 10.65
CA GLY A 25 4.29 -7.89 10.23
C GLY A 25 4.68 -8.33 8.81
N ILE A 26 3.70 -8.55 7.92
CA ILE A 26 3.92 -9.08 6.58
C ILE A 26 3.83 -7.96 5.54
N SER A 27 4.75 -7.99 4.56
CA SER A 27 4.72 -7.11 3.39
C SER A 27 3.50 -7.40 2.52
N GLN A 28 2.58 -6.45 2.42
CA GLN A 28 1.37 -6.58 1.59
C GLN A 28 1.00 -5.23 0.99
N TYR A 29 0.51 -5.23 -0.25
CA TYR A 29 -0.13 -4.07 -0.86
C TYR A 29 -1.44 -4.45 -1.53
N VAL A 30 -2.27 -3.44 -1.76
CA VAL A 30 -3.48 -3.49 -2.58
C VAL A 30 -3.37 -2.41 -3.65
N VAL A 31 -3.79 -2.75 -4.86
CA VAL A 31 -3.86 -1.80 -5.97
C VAL A 31 -5.21 -1.11 -5.89
N ILE A 32 -5.21 0.22 -5.93
CA ILE A 32 -6.45 0.99 -5.96
C ILE A 32 -7.09 0.74 -7.32
N SER A 33 -8.21 0.03 -7.31
CA SER A 33 -8.97 -0.34 -8.51
C SER A 33 -9.12 0.87 -9.45
N GLU A 34 -8.97 0.64 -10.75
CA GLU A 34 -8.99 1.64 -11.84
C GLU A 34 -7.69 2.44 -12.05
N THR A 35 -6.66 2.27 -11.20
CA THR A 35 -5.39 3.01 -11.33
C THR A 35 -4.16 2.11 -11.22
N ILE A 36 -2.98 2.67 -11.48
CA ILE A 36 -1.69 2.04 -11.18
C ILE A 36 -1.21 2.34 -9.75
N GLU A 37 -2.06 2.93 -8.91
CA GLU A 37 -1.69 3.34 -7.56
C GLU A 37 -1.85 2.19 -6.57
N PHE A 38 -1.04 2.17 -5.51
CA PHE A 38 -1.17 1.19 -4.45
C PHE A 38 -1.11 1.83 -3.06
N VAL A 39 -1.70 1.13 -2.10
CA VAL A 39 -1.46 1.33 -0.67
C VAL A 39 -0.96 0.01 -0.10
N GLY A 40 0.07 0.05 0.73
CA GLY A 40 0.62 -1.15 1.33
C GLY A 40 1.24 -0.91 2.70
N VAL A 41 1.58 -2.02 3.34
CA VAL A 41 2.20 -2.08 4.65
C VAL A 41 3.46 -2.94 4.60
N HIS A 42 4.45 -2.57 5.41
CA HIS A 42 5.73 -3.29 5.56
C HIS A 42 6.46 -3.54 4.23
N LEU A 43 6.34 -2.61 3.28
CA LEU A 43 6.95 -2.76 1.96
C LEU A 43 8.45 -2.42 2.01
N ASP A 44 9.26 -3.32 1.46
CA ASP A 44 10.68 -3.10 1.23
C ASP A 44 10.93 -2.83 -0.27
N GLN A 45 11.49 -1.67 -0.61
CA GLN A 45 11.84 -1.29 -1.99
C GLN A 45 12.86 -2.25 -2.63
N GLN A 46 13.74 -2.89 -1.84
CA GLN A 46 14.72 -3.82 -2.38
C GLN A 46 14.06 -5.10 -2.91
N ARG A 47 13.01 -5.55 -2.24
CA ARG A 47 12.21 -6.72 -2.64
C ARG A 47 11.16 -6.36 -3.68
N ASN A 48 10.58 -5.18 -3.59
CA ASN A 48 9.48 -4.71 -4.44
C ASN A 48 9.94 -3.66 -5.46
N LYS A 49 10.87 -4.03 -6.35
CA LYS A 49 11.43 -3.11 -7.36
C LYS A 49 10.42 -2.53 -8.36
N HIS A 50 9.28 -3.20 -8.52
CA HIS A 50 8.17 -2.77 -9.37
C HIS A 50 7.24 -1.76 -8.65
N LEU A 51 7.52 -1.40 -7.39
CA LEU A 51 6.75 -0.44 -6.63
C LEU A 51 7.55 0.86 -6.46
N GLN A 52 7.03 1.94 -7.03
CA GLN A 52 7.50 3.29 -6.75
C GLN A 52 6.78 3.83 -5.53
N ILE A 53 7.43 3.86 -4.37
CA ILE A 53 6.85 4.51 -3.18
C ILE A 53 6.94 6.04 -3.37
N ILE A 54 5.79 6.70 -3.32
CA ILE A 54 5.67 8.17 -3.42
C ILE A 54 5.62 8.78 -2.02
N GLU A 55 4.93 8.12 -1.09
CA GLU A 55 4.77 8.58 0.30
C GLU A 55 4.90 7.39 1.25
N GLN A 56 5.61 7.57 2.35
CA GLN A 56 5.76 6.56 3.40
C GLN A 56 5.55 7.18 4.77
N LEU A 57 4.68 6.58 5.57
CA LEU A 57 4.41 6.95 6.97
C LEU A 57 4.56 5.71 7.86
N GLY A 58 5.71 5.60 8.50
CA GLY A 58 6.07 4.41 9.28
C GLY A 58 6.11 3.18 8.37
N VAL A 59 5.24 2.21 8.66
CA VAL A 59 5.12 0.98 7.88
C VAL A 59 4.14 1.09 6.71
N TRP A 60 3.36 2.17 6.65
CA TRP A 60 2.42 2.40 5.56
C TRP A 60 3.11 3.09 4.40
N SER A 61 2.81 2.64 3.19
CA SER A 61 3.37 3.14 1.94
C SER A 61 2.27 3.38 0.92
N TYR A 62 2.36 4.48 0.19
CA TYR A 62 1.53 4.79 -0.98
C TYR A 62 2.44 5.06 -2.16
N GLY A 63 2.03 4.61 -3.33
CA GLY A 63 2.86 4.73 -4.51
C GLY A 63 2.19 4.27 -5.78
N ARG A 64 3.01 3.99 -6.80
CA ARG A 64 2.60 3.48 -8.10
C ARG A 64 3.30 2.18 -8.43
N VAL A 65 2.58 1.28 -9.08
CA VAL A 65 3.12 0.06 -9.67
C VAL A 65 3.71 0.41 -11.03
N ILE A 66 5.01 0.24 -11.20
CA ILE A 66 5.73 0.40 -12.46
C ILE A 66 5.90 -0.99 -13.08
N LYS A 67 5.56 -1.13 -14.37
CA LYS A 67 5.79 -2.35 -15.15
C LYS A 67 7.25 -2.49 -15.55
#